data_AF-A0A7C5ADT2-F1
#
_entry.id   AF-A0A7C5ADT2-F1
#
_cell.length_a   1.000
_cell.length_b   1.000
_cell.length_c   1.000
_cell.angle_alpha   90.00
_cell.angle_beta   90.00
_cell.angle_gamma   90.00
#
_symmetry.space_group_name_H-M   'P 1'
#
loop_
_entity.id
_entity.type
_entity.pdbx_description
1 polymer ?
#
loop_
_entity_poly.entity_id
_entity_poly.type
_entity_poly.pdbx_seq_one_letter_code
_entity_poly.pdbx_strand_id
1 'polypeptide(L)'
;GIPFTGTLSYSIWLSTNNFISPSDLQIQAVTSTSPGGLGVVSLNIVLPNNVPPGFYFLGLVVDPAPGEFNTSNNVVASSSTIQVLPGGAPDLVANSITGPATATPGSTIQVTRDVSNQGCAITAPFTYNVRISADQIIDAGDPVIAAFSSVTFGALNINANLPQNLAPGTYWLALVVDPASGEVATFNNQVLAGSPLSVGNPFPGSGEDILLETGVNGAPDSTPLKTAMPGDTIQVAISSPGGGLSNTPPLLVGQVYPTGGGGPASPPGFPEVYIDPALALLILNGTAPTPFGSIVIPPAGSSLTLTFAYPGGLSGFTARVQAYAVTPTAVNGFFAASAALEIEYP
;
A
#
# COMPACT_ATOMS: atom_id res chain seq x y z
N GLY A 1 -12.63 -24.12 55.34
CA GLY A 1 -13.61 -25.23 55.27
C GLY A 1 -12.98 -26.42 54.56
N ILE A 2 -13.55 -27.61 54.73
CA ILE A 2 -13.16 -28.77 53.90
C ILE A 2 -13.57 -28.52 52.44
N PRO A 3 -12.76 -28.92 51.44
CA PRO A 3 -13.10 -28.70 50.04
C PRO A 3 -14.32 -29.55 49.64
N PHE A 4 -15.35 -28.92 49.06
CA PHE A 4 -16.49 -29.63 48.51
C PHE A 4 -16.14 -30.24 47.15
N THR A 5 -16.32 -31.56 47.02
CA THR A 5 -16.28 -32.28 45.73
C THR A 5 -17.69 -32.74 45.39
N GLY A 6 -18.19 -32.33 44.22
CA GLY A 6 -19.57 -32.60 43.84
C GLY A 6 -20.07 -31.65 42.76
N THR A 7 -21.39 -31.68 42.55
CA THR A 7 -22.04 -30.78 41.59
C THR A 7 -22.19 -29.39 42.21
N LEU A 8 -21.71 -28.38 41.50
CA LEU A 8 -21.83 -26.97 41.85
C LEU A 8 -22.72 -26.29 40.80
N SER A 9 -23.82 -25.69 41.26
CA SER A 9 -24.68 -24.85 40.43
C SER A 9 -24.46 -23.38 40.75
N TYR A 10 -24.39 -22.55 39.73
CA TYR A 10 -24.28 -21.11 39.87
C TYR A 10 -24.92 -20.42 38.68
N SER A 11 -25.18 -19.13 38.81
CA SER A 11 -25.80 -18.30 37.79
C SER A 11 -25.08 -16.97 37.64
N ILE A 12 -25.09 -16.48 36.39
CA ILE A 12 -24.52 -15.19 36.02
C ILE A 12 -25.66 -14.21 35.81
N TRP A 13 -25.52 -13.02 36.40
CA TRP A 13 -26.53 -11.97 36.41
C TRP A 13 -25.97 -10.66 35.85
N LEU A 14 -26.86 -9.79 35.38
CA LEU A 14 -26.56 -8.45 34.92
C LEU A 14 -27.37 -7.46 35.77
N SER A 15 -26.66 -6.57 36.48
CA SER A 15 -27.27 -5.57 37.37
C SER A 15 -26.90 -4.16 36.98
N THR A 16 -27.81 -3.20 37.18
CA THR A 16 -27.53 -1.76 36.99
C THR A 16 -26.78 -1.13 38.17
N ASN A 17 -26.55 -1.88 39.26
CA ASN A 17 -25.79 -1.43 40.42
C ASN A 17 -24.91 -2.56 40.98
N ASN A 18 -24.15 -2.29 42.04
CA ASN A 18 -23.22 -3.26 42.61
C ASN A 18 -23.86 -4.22 43.63
N PHE A 19 -25.19 -4.31 43.68
CA PHE A 19 -25.95 -5.18 44.58
C PHE A 19 -26.77 -6.18 43.75
N ILE A 20 -26.31 -7.44 43.72
CA ILE A 20 -26.98 -8.50 42.99
C ILE A 20 -28.20 -9.00 43.78
N SER A 21 -29.34 -9.04 43.11
CA SER A 21 -30.65 -9.30 43.66
C SER A 21 -31.52 -10.07 42.66
N PRO A 22 -32.62 -10.71 43.12
CA PRO A 22 -33.56 -11.39 42.22
C PRO A 22 -34.27 -10.47 41.21
N SER A 23 -34.21 -9.15 41.37
CA SER A 23 -34.76 -8.19 40.40
C SER A 23 -33.82 -7.91 39.22
N ASP A 24 -32.56 -8.34 39.30
CA ASP A 24 -31.59 -8.21 38.22
C ASP A 24 -31.86 -9.23 37.10
N LEU A 25 -31.18 -9.08 35.97
CA LEU A 25 -31.36 -9.99 34.84
C LEU A 25 -30.45 -11.21 34.97
N GLN A 26 -31.01 -12.40 35.17
CA GLN A 26 -30.24 -13.64 35.07
C GLN A 26 -29.89 -13.92 33.58
N ILE A 27 -28.61 -13.96 33.26
CA ILE A 27 -28.10 -14.20 31.88
C ILE A 27 -27.95 -15.70 31.61
N GLN A 28 -27.43 -16.45 32.57
CA GLN A 28 -27.09 -17.86 32.38
C GLN A 28 -27.11 -18.61 33.71
N ALA A 29 -27.58 -19.86 33.69
CA ALA A 29 -27.39 -20.83 34.78
C ALA A 29 -26.42 -21.91 34.31
N VAL A 30 -25.50 -22.30 35.18
CA VAL A 30 -24.43 -23.26 34.89
C VAL A 30 -24.38 -24.29 36.01
N THR A 31 -24.24 -25.55 35.62
CA THR A 31 -23.93 -26.64 36.53
C THR A 31 -22.59 -27.25 36.11
N SER A 32 -21.68 -27.37 37.06
CA SER A 32 -20.33 -27.88 36.82
C SER A 32 -19.87 -28.79 37.96
N THR A 33 -18.85 -29.59 37.73
CA THR A 33 -18.22 -30.37 38.80
C THR A 33 -17.20 -29.50 39.52
N SER A 34 -17.35 -29.34 40.84
CA SER A 34 -16.35 -28.68 41.67
C SER A 34 -15.05 -29.50 41.68
N PRO A 35 -13.88 -28.90 41.36
CA PRO A 35 -12.59 -29.59 41.41
C PRO A 35 -12.11 -29.87 42.84
N GLY A 36 -12.82 -29.36 43.86
CA GLY A 36 -12.38 -29.38 45.25
C GLY A 36 -11.33 -28.29 45.51
N GLY A 37 -11.73 -27.23 46.22
CA GLY A 37 -10.84 -26.14 46.61
C GLY A 37 -11.01 -24.89 45.74
N LEU A 38 -9.95 -24.09 45.60
CA LEU A 38 -9.98 -22.89 44.76
C LEU A 38 -9.91 -23.29 43.28
N GLY A 39 -10.75 -22.68 42.45
CA GLY A 39 -10.78 -22.91 41.01
C GLY A 39 -11.16 -21.64 40.26
N VAL A 40 -10.73 -21.55 39.02
CA VAL A 40 -11.11 -20.50 38.08
C VAL A 40 -11.75 -21.18 36.87
N VAL A 41 -12.92 -20.72 36.48
CA VAL A 41 -13.64 -21.18 35.28
C VAL A 41 -13.79 -19.99 34.35
N SER A 42 -13.43 -20.18 33.08
CA SER A 42 -13.70 -19.19 32.02
C SER A 42 -15.01 -19.55 31.32
N LEU A 43 -15.89 -18.56 31.15
CA LEU A 43 -17.20 -18.73 30.53
C LEU A 43 -17.37 -17.75 29.38
N ASN A 44 -17.95 -18.23 28.29
CA ASN A 44 -18.43 -17.37 27.20
C ASN A 44 -19.90 -17.05 27.47
N ILE A 45 -20.20 -15.76 27.65
CA ILE A 45 -21.56 -15.28 27.96
C ILE A 45 -22.07 -14.49 26.76
N VAL A 46 -23.27 -14.83 26.29
CA VAL A 46 -23.98 -14.06 25.26
C VAL A 46 -25.05 -13.22 25.94
N LEU A 47 -24.99 -11.90 25.78
CA LEU A 47 -26.01 -11.01 26.31
C LEU A 47 -27.32 -11.16 25.51
N PRO A 48 -28.49 -11.17 26.16
CA PRO A 48 -29.77 -11.11 25.46
C PRO A 48 -29.89 -9.86 24.59
N ASN A 49 -30.50 -9.99 23.40
CA ASN A 49 -30.62 -8.90 22.41
C ASN A 49 -31.47 -7.70 22.89
N ASN A 50 -32.17 -7.84 24.02
CA ASN A 50 -33.06 -6.83 24.58
C ASN A 50 -32.47 -6.10 25.79
N VAL A 51 -31.21 -6.32 26.14
CA VAL A 51 -30.55 -5.55 27.21
C VAL A 51 -30.39 -4.10 26.75
N PRO A 52 -30.98 -3.11 27.45
CA PRO A 52 -30.85 -1.72 27.07
C PRO A 52 -29.40 -1.22 27.17
N PRO A 53 -29.01 -0.22 26.39
CA PRO A 53 -27.68 0.38 26.49
C PRO A 53 -27.43 0.97 27.87
N GLY A 54 -26.22 0.81 28.40
CA GLY A 54 -25.87 1.31 29.73
C GLY A 54 -24.66 0.61 30.33
N PHE A 55 -24.32 1.00 31.56
CA PHE A 55 -23.27 0.35 32.35
C PHE A 55 -23.89 -0.66 33.31
N TYR A 56 -23.34 -1.86 33.35
CA TYR A 56 -23.86 -2.96 34.15
C TYR A 56 -22.75 -3.69 34.90
N PHE A 57 -23.06 -4.18 36.09
CA PHE A 57 -22.24 -5.10 36.85
C PHE A 57 -22.58 -6.54 36.47
N LEU A 58 -21.56 -7.40 36.38
CA LEU A 58 -21.74 -8.84 36.28
C LEU A 58 -21.86 -9.42 37.70
N GLY A 59 -22.92 -10.17 37.94
CA GLY A 59 -23.16 -10.88 39.19
C GLY A 59 -22.86 -12.37 39.06
N LEU A 60 -22.22 -12.95 40.07
CA LEU A 60 -22.13 -14.39 40.25
C LEU A 60 -22.92 -14.78 41.51
N VAL A 61 -23.90 -15.67 41.33
CA VAL A 61 -24.70 -16.23 42.41
C VAL A 61 -24.49 -17.74 42.43
N VAL A 62 -23.93 -18.27 43.51
CA VAL A 62 -23.65 -19.70 43.67
C VAL A 62 -24.76 -20.33 44.52
N ASP A 63 -25.35 -21.41 44.03
CA ASP A 63 -26.38 -22.14 44.78
C ASP A 63 -25.74 -22.81 46.01
N PRO A 64 -26.39 -22.76 47.19
CA PRO A 64 -25.85 -23.39 48.37
C PRO A 64 -25.58 -24.88 48.20
N ALA A 65 -24.36 -25.31 48.51
CA ALA A 65 -24.00 -26.73 48.47
C ALA A 65 -24.49 -27.46 49.75
N PRO A 66 -24.79 -28.78 49.68
CA PRO A 66 -25.14 -29.54 50.87
C PRO A 66 -24.04 -29.46 51.94
N GLY A 67 -24.40 -28.97 53.13
CA GLY A 67 -23.46 -28.81 54.25
C GLY A 67 -22.53 -27.58 54.14
N GLU A 68 -22.83 -26.64 53.25
CA GLU A 68 -22.10 -25.37 53.18
C GLU A 68 -22.23 -24.57 54.49
N PHE A 69 -21.09 -24.17 55.04
CA PHE A 69 -21.01 -23.52 56.35
C PHE A 69 -21.45 -22.05 56.33
N ASN A 70 -21.11 -21.34 55.27
CA ASN A 70 -21.44 -19.94 55.10
C ASN A 70 -22.03 -19.76 53.69
N THR A 71 -23.27 -19.31 53.62
CA THR A 71 -23.97 -19.05 52.36
C THR A 71 -24.06 -17.54 52.07
N SER A 72 -23.65 -16.69 53.02
CA SER A 72 -23.68 -15.22 52.86
C SER A 72 -22.62 -14.69 51.88
N ASN A 73 -21.63 -15.51 51.54
CA ASN A 73 -20.57 -15.21 50.57
C ASN A 73 -20.82 -15.80 49.18
N ASN A 74 -22.05 -16.24 48.90
CA ASN A 74 -22.38 -16.89 47.61
C ASN A 74 -22.81 -15.90 46.54
N VAL A 75 -22.80 -14.60 46.84
CA VAL A 75 -23.20 -13.53 45.92
C VAL A 75 -22.09 -12.51 45.82
N VAL A 76 -21.66 -12.22 44.59
CA VAL A 76 -20.64 -11.19 44.33
C VAL A 76 -20.95 -10.45 43.03
N ALA A 77 -20.76 -9.14 43.03
CA ALA A 77 -20.75 -8.30 41.84
C ALA A 77 -19.31 -8.07 41.36
N SER A 78 -19.14 -7.84 40.06
CA SER A 78 -17.85 -7.44 39.47
C SER A 78 -17.36 -6.11 40.06
N SER A 79 -16.04 -5.92 40.11
CA SER A 79 -15.45 -4.66 40.60
C SER A 79 -15.59 -3.51 39.60
N SER A 80 -15.77 -3.84 38.31
CA SER A 80 -15.95 -2.88 37.22
C SER A 80 -17.23 -3.20 36.46
N THR A 81 -17.80 -2.18 35.83
CA THR A 81 -18.94 -2.34 34.93
C THR A 81 -18.49 -2.77 33.53
N ILE A 82 -19.33 -3.56 32.87
CA ILE A 82 -19.32 -3.67 31.40
C ILE A 82 -20.23 -2.59 30.81
N GLN A 83 -19.93 -2.14 29.59
CA GLN A 83 -20.81 -1.24 28.85
C GLN A 83 -21.56 -2.03 27.78
N VAL A 84 -22.89 -2.02 27.87
CA VAL A 84 -23.77 -2.46 26.79
C VAL A 84 -24.01 -1.26 25.88
N LEU A 85 -23.61 -1.39 24.62
CA LEU A 85 -23.79 -0.34 23.63
C LEU A 85 -25.20 -0.39 23.05
N PRO A 86 -25.71 0.73 22.49
CA PRO A 86 -26.86 0.70 21.58
C PRO A 86 -26.69 -0.41 20.57
N GLY A 87 -27.68 -1.31 20.50
CA GLY A 87 -27.83 -2.14 19.32
C GLY A 87 -27.81 -1.21 18.11
N GLY A 88 -26.87 -1.46 17.18
CA GLY A 88 -26.60 -0.56 16.08
C GLY A 88 -26.06 -1.35 14.89
N ALA A 89 -26.16 -0.76 13.72
CA ALA A 89 -25.51 -1.32 12.55
C ALA A 89 -23.98 -1.22 12.70
N PRO A 90 -23.24 -2.17 12.13
CA PRO A 90 -21.83 -1.94 11.82
C PRO A 90 -21.68 -0.80 10.81
N ASP A 91 -20.53 -0.12 10.84
CA ASP A 91 -20.14 0.90 9.86
C ASP A 91 -18.63 0.80 9.64
N LEU A 92 -18.24 0.05 8.61
CA LEU A 92 -16.86 -0.26 8.27
C LEU A 92 -16.30 0.80 7.33
N VAL A 93 -15.24 1.47 7.76
CA VAL A 93 -14.68 2.60 7.02
C VAL A 93 -13.29 2.26 6.51
N ALA A 94 -13.10 2.42 5.20
CA ALA A 94 -11.79 2.39 4.58
C ALA A 94 -11.13 3.77 4.76
N ASN A 95 -10.31 3.93 5.81
CA ASN A 95 -9.76 5.24 6.18
C ASN A 95 -8.69 5.71 5.19
N SER A 96 -7.73 4.83 4.85
CA SER A 96 -6.66 5.14 3.91
C SER A 96 -5.97 3.90 3.35
N ILE A 97 -5.29 4.08 2.22
CA ILE A 97 -4.38 3.11 1.63
C ILE A 97 -3.17 3.84 1.05
N THR A 98 -1.97 3.28 1.25
CA THR A 98 -0.72 3.77 0.66
C THR A 98 0.12 2.62 0.12
N GLY A 99 1.01 2.92 -0.82
CA GLY A 99 1.90 1.94 -1.44
C GLY A 99 3.16 2.61 -2.03
N PRO A 100 4.01 1.85 -2.74
CA PRO A 100 5.20 2.41 -3.39
C PRO A 100 4.83 3.34 -4.54
N ALA A 101 5.77 4.18 -4.96
CA ALA A 101 5.59 5.07 -6.11
C ALA A 101 5.73 4.35 -7.47
N THR A 102 6.47 3.25 -7.51
CA THR A 102 6.77 2.48 -8.73
C THR A 102 6.68 0.98 -8.48
N ALA A 103 6.32 0.23 -9.53
CA ALA A 103 6.36 -1.23 -9.51
C ALA A 103 6.48 -1.81 -10.93
N THR A 104 7.02 -3.03 -11.01
CA THR A 104 7.03 -3.81 -12.25
C THR A 104 5.78 -4.69 -12.35
N PRO A 105 5.24 -4.92 -13.56
CA PRO A 105 4.17 -5.90 -13.76
C PRO A 105 4.56 -7.26 -13.17
N GLY A 106 3.63 -7.92 -12.48
CA GLY A 106 3.88 -9.23 -11.87
C GLY A 106 4.61 -9.21 -10.53
N SER A 107 5.07 -8.06 -10.05
CA SER A 107 5.77 -7.98 -8.77
C SER A 107 4.83 -7.99 -7.56
N THR A 108 5.40 -8.32 -6.40
CA THR A 108 4.74 -8.11 -5.11
C THR A 108 5.11 -6.72 -4.58
N ILE A 109 4.09 -5.94 -4.21
CA ILE A 109 4.23 -4.63 -3.58
C ILE A 109 3.80 -4.68 -2.11
N GLN A 110 4.40 -3.84 -1.27
CA GLN A 110 3.96 -3.62 0.10
C GLN A 110 2.97 -2.45 0.14
N VAL A 111 1.84 -2.65 0.82
CA VAL A 111 0.75 -1.69 0.96
C VAL A 111 0.44 -1.49 2.45
N THR A 112 0.15 -0.26 2.86
CA THR A 112 -0.39 0.01 4.20
C THR A 112 -1.87 0.35 4.07
N ARG A 113 -2.73 -0.40 4.76
CA ARG A 113 -4.19 -0.18 4.80
C ARG A 113 -4.62 0.28 6.18
N ASP A 114 -5.59 1.18 6.29
CA ASP A 114 -6.22 1.58 7.55
C ASP A 114 -7.74 1.42 7.45
N VAL A 115 -8.32 0.65 8.38
CA VAL A 115 -9.75 0.34 8.43
C VAL A 115 -10.26 0.59 9.85
N SER A 116 -11.39 1.26 10.00
CA SER A 116 -12.07 1.43 11.28
C SER A 116 -13.50 0.89 11.25
N ASN A 117 -14.08 0.69 12.43
CA ASN A 117 -15.51 0.49 12.59
C ASN A 117 -16.05 1.69 13.38
N GLN A 118 -16.84 2.54 12.72
CA GLN A 118 -17.48 3.71 13.32
C GLN A 118 -18.87 3.39 13.89
N GLY A 119 -19.35 2.16 13.68
CA GLY A 119 -20.62 1.65 14.19
C GLY A 119 -20.51 1.10 15.61
N CYS A 120 -21.65 0.66 16.14
CA CYS A 120 -21.74 0.14 17.52
C CYS A 120 -21.71 -1.40 17.62
N ALA A 121 -21.83 -2.12 16.49
CA ALA A 121 -21.75 -3.58 16.45
C ALA A 121 -20.32 -4.08 16.25
N ILE A 122 -19.97 -5.22 16.88
CA ILE A 122 -18.69 -5.91 16.65
C ILE A 122 -18.71 -6.53 15.25
N THR A 123 -17.72 -6.22 14.42
CA THR A 123 -17.63 -6.65 13.01
C THR A 123 -16.50 -7.62 12.70
N ALA A 124 -15.77 -8.12 13.71
CA ALA A 124 -14.68 -9.06 13.48
C ALA A 124 -15.22 -10.51 13.37
N PRO A 125 -14.73 -11.32 12.40
CA PRO A 125 -13.83 -10.92 11.32
C PRO A 125 -14.54 -10.13 10.22
N PHE A 126 -13.84 -9.17 9.61
CA PHE A 126 -14.27 -8.46 8.40
C PHE A 126 -13.36 -8.82 7.23
N THR A 127 -13.85 -8.62 6.00
CA THR A 127 -13.09 -8.87 4.77
C THR A 127 -12.84 -7.58 3.99
N TYR A 128 -11.72 -7.54 3.29
CA TYR A 128 -11.38 -6.42 2.44
C TYR A 128 -10.48 -6.89 1.29
N ASN A 129 -10.45 -6.10 0.22
CA ASN A 129 -9.60 -6.32 -0.93
C ASN A 129 -8.86 -5.04 -1.33
N VAL A 130 -7.71 -5.23 -1.95
CA VAL A 130 -6.96 -4.17 -2.60
C VAL A 130 -7.16 -4.33 -4.11
N ARG A 131 -7.50 -3.23 -4.77
CA ARG A 131 -7.65 -3.16 -6.22
C ARG A 131 -6.63 -2.23 -6.84
N ILE A 132 -6.37 -2.42 -8.12
CA ILE A 132 -5.63 -1.49 -8.96
C ILE A 132 -6.58 -0.89 -9.98
N SER A 133 -6.64 0.43 -10.08
CA SER A 133 -7.48 1.17 -11.02
C SER A 133 -6.64 1.94 -12.03
N ALA A 134 -7.12 2.04 -13.27
CA ALA A 134 -6.49 2.86 -14.32
C ALA A 134 -6.86 4.34 -14.21
N ASP A 135 -7.86 4.68 -13.38
CA ASP A 135 -8.32 6.04 -13.18
C ASP A 135 -8.64 6.30 -11.68
N GLN A 136 -9.34 7.41 -11.39
CA GLN A 136 -9.70 7.82 -10.04
C GLN A 136 -11.13 7.41 -9.64
N ILE A 137 -11.70 6.40 -10.29
CA ILE A 137 -13.03 5.88 -10.03
C ILE A 137 -12.87 4.40 -9.65
N ILE A 138 -13.32 4.04 -8.44
CA ILE A 138 -13.34 2.64 -8.03
C ILE A 138 -14.58 1.98 -8.60
N ASP A 139 -14.41 0.96 -9.45
CA ASP A 139 -15.51 0.21 -10.02
C ASP A 139 -15.22 -1.30 -10.17
N ALA A 140 -16.18 -2.03 -10.75
CA ALA A 140 -16.11 -3.47 -10.90
C ALA A 140 -15.07 -3.93 -11.95
N GLY A 141 -14.62 -3.04 -12.83
CA GLY A 141 -13.57 -3.28 -13.82
C GLY A 141 -12.16 -3.29 -13.23
N ASP A 142 -11.96 -2.69 -12.04
CA ASP A 142 -10.67 -2.66 -11.36
C ASP A 142 -10.24 -4.04 -10.85
N PRO A 143 -9.10 -4.58 -11.29
CA PRO A 143 -8.62 -5.89 -10.85
C PRO A 143 -8.32 -5.93 -9.35
N VAL A 144 -8.78 -6.99 -8.67
CA VAL A 144 -8.39 -7.32 -7.29
C VAL A 144 -6.98 -7.91 -7.30
N ILE A 145 -6.06 -7.28 -6.57
CA ILE A 145 -4.65 -7.67 -6.48
C ILE A 145 -4.27 -8.31 -5.14
N ALA A 146 -5.15 -8.20 -4.15
CA ALA A 146 -5.08 -8.92 -2.88
C ALA A 146 -6.44 -8.94 -2.17
N ALA A 147 -6.73 -9.98 -1.39
CA ALA A 147 -7.94 -10.09 -0.57
C ALA A 147 -7.61 -10.75 0.78
N PHE A 148 -8.23 -10.27 1.85
CA PHE A 148 -7.90 -10.66 3.22
C PHE A 148 -9.14 -10.74 4.11
N SER A 149 -9.02 -11.51 5.19
CA SER A 149 -9.91 -11.48 6.36
C SER A 149 -9.10 -10.98 7.57
N SER A 150 -9.66 -10.09 8.37
CA SER A 150 -8.97 -9.49 9.52
C SER A 150 -9.86 -9.38 10.75
N VAL A 151 -9.23 -9.48 11.91
CA VAL A 151 -9.84 -9.25 13.22
C VAL A 151 -9.31 -7.97 13.88
N THR A 152 -8.43 -7.24 13.19
CA THR A 152 -7.72 -6.07 13.73
C THR A 152 -8.06 -4.83 12.90
N PHE A 153 -8.57 -3.79 13.58
CA PHE A 153 -8.75 -2.45 13.02
C PHE A 153 -7.45 -1.63 13.07
N GLY A 154 -7.42 -0.54 12.31
CA GLY A 154 -6.27 0.34 12.19
C GLY A 154 -5.29 -0.05 11.08
N ALA A 155 -4.18 0.68 11.06
CA ALA A 155 -3.12 0.53 10.06
C ALA A 155 -2.48 -0.88 10.11
N LEU A 156 -2.32 -1.51 8.95
CA LEU A 156 -1.64 -2.78 8.78
C LEU A 156 -0.87 -2.82 7.47
N ASN A 157 0.36 -3.35 7.50
CA ASN A 157 1.14 -3.62 6.31
C ASN A 157 0.79 -4.98 5.72
N ILE A 158 0.53 -5.01 4.41
CA ILE A 158 0.14 -6.20 3.65
C ILE A 158 0.91 -6.24 2.33
N ASN A 159 0.99 -7.42 1.74
CA ASN A 159 1.57 -7.62 0.42
C ASN A 159 0.45 -7.80 -0.62
N ALA A 160 0.59 -7.18 -1.79
CA ALA A 160 -0.31 -7.35 -2.91
C ALA A 160 0.47 -7.72 -4.19
N ASN A 161 -0.11 -8.55 -5.05
CA ASN A 161 0.55 -9.04 -6.25
C ASN A 161 -0.04 -8.37 -7.49
N LEU A 162 0.79 -7.64 -8.24
CA LEU A 162 0.37 -7.01 -9.47
C LEU A 162 0.15 -8.05 -10.58
N PRO A 163 -0.87 -7.90 -11.44
CA PRO A 163 -1.01 -8.71 -12.63
C PRO A 163 0.22 -8.62 -13.55
N GLN A 164 0.64 -9.76 -14.10
CA GLN A 164 1.83 -9.83 -14.98
C GLN A 164 1.64 -9.10 -16.31
N ASN A 165 0.40 -8.94 -16.76
CA ASN A 165 0.03 -8.35 -18.04
C ASN A 165 -0.44 -6.89 -17.92
N LEU A 166 -0.16 -6.21 -16.80
CA LEU A 166 -0.39 -4.78 -16.71
C LEU A 166 0.44 -4.05 -17.76
N ALA A 167 -0.23 -3.25 -18.59
CA ALA A 167 0.45 -2.36 -19.52
C ALA A 167 1.21 -1.28 -18.74
N PRO A 168 2.33 -0.76 -19.26
CA PRO A 168 2.96 0.41 -18.69
C PRO A 168 2.00 1.60 -18.60
N GLY A 169 1.99 2.31 -17.47
CA GLY A 169 1.09 3.42 -17.22
C GLY A 169 1.01 3.82 -15.76
N THR A 170 0.17 4.83 -15.50
CA THR A 170 -0.14 5.32 -14.15
C THR A 170 -1.42 4.64 -13.66
N TYR A 171 -1.39 4.13 -12.44
CA TYR A 171 -2.49 3.42 -11.80
C TYR A 171 -2.75 3.95 -10.38
N TRP A 172 -3.90 3.62 -9.81
CA TRP A 172 -4.27 3.98 -8.43
C TRP A 172 -4.55 2.73 -7.62
N LEU A 173 -4.05 2.68 -6.38
CA LEU A 173 -4.41 1.63 -5.43
C LEU A 173 -5.72 2.00 -4.74
N ALA A 174 -6.63 1.06 -4.65
CA ALA A 174 -7.90 1.21 -3.94
C ALA A 174 -8.02 0.16 -2.84
N LEU A 175 -8.52 0.58 -1.69
CA LEU A 175 -8.95 -0.31 -0.62
C LEU A 175 -10.47 -0.39 -0.66
N VAL A 176 -11.02 -1.60 -0.70
CA VAL A 176 -12.46 -1.86 -0.63
C VAL A 176 -12.71 -2.83 0.51
N VAL A 177 -13.49 -2.39 1.51
CA VAL A 177 -13.91 -3.19 2.64
C VAL A 177 -15.29 -3.75 2.34
N ASP A 178 -15.48 -5.06 2.51
CA ASP A 178 -16.78 -5.66 2.24
C ASP A 178 -17.77 -5.24 3.32
N PRO A 179 -19.01 -4.83 2.96
CA PRO A 179 -20.02 -4.45 3.94
C PRO A 179 -20.32 -5.59 4.91
N ALA A 180 -20.41 -5.26 6.19
CA ALA A 180 -20.89 -6.17 7.22
C ALA A 180 -22.41 -6.34 7.14
N SER A 181 -22.91 -7.46 7.69
CA SER A 181 -24.35 -7.70 7.75
C SER A 181 -25.06 -6.60 8.55
N GLY A 182 -26.05 -5.96 7.93
CA GLY A 182 -26.80 -4.86 8.53
C GLY A 182 -26.14 -3.48 8.41
N GLU A 183 -24.99 -3.37 7.74
CA GLU A 183 -24.36 -2.10 7.40
C GLU A 183 -25.20 -1.33 6.36
N VAL A 184 -25.46 -0.04 6.63
CA VAL A 184 -26.27 0.83 5.75
C VAL A 184 -25.41 1.89 5.07
N ALA A 185 -24.43 2.44 5.77
CA ALA A 185 -23.48 3.38 5.21
C ALA A 185 -22.36 2.59 4.53
N THR A 186 -22.50 2.29 3.24
CA THR A 186 -21.47 1.53 2.50
C THR A 186 -20.61 2.41 1.58
N PHE A 187 -20.89 3.72 1.52
CA PHE A 187 -20.23 4.67 0.61
C PHE A 187 -18.79 4.99 1.05
N ASN A 188 -18.49 4.79 2.33
CA ASN A 188 -17.22 5.01 3.03
C ASN A 188 -16.39 3.72 3.15
N ASN A 189 -16.83 2.62 2.54
CA ASN A 189 -16.14 1.34 2.54
C ASN A 189 -15.05 1.26 1.47
N GLN A 190 -14.79 2.36 0.77
CA GLN A 190 -13.79 2.41 -0.28
C GLN A 190 -13.00 3.71 -0.24
N VAL A 191 -11.71 3.62 -0.55
CA VAL A 191 -10.81 4.77 -0.62
C VAL A 191 -9.70 4.51 -1.63
N LEU A 192 -9.33 5.55 -2.38
CA LEU A 192 -8.15 5.55 -3.26
C LEU A 192 -6.91 6.04 -2.50
N ALA A 193 -5.75 5.55 -2.89
CA ALA A 193 -4.49 6.11 -2.45
C ALA A 193 -4.36 7.58 -2.87
N GLY A 194 -3.75 8.41 -2.02
CA GLY A 194 -3.52 9.83 -2.34
C GLY A 194 -2.46 10.07 -3.43
N SER A 195 -1.62 9.07 -3.72
CA SER A 195 -0.58 9.13 -4.75
C SER A 195 -0.72 7.95 -5.71
N PRO A 196 -0.47 8.14 -7.02
CA PRO A 196 -0.53 7.06 -7.99
C PRO A 196 0.68 6.13 -7.91
N LEU A 197 0.50 4.93 -8.44
CA LEU A 197 1.51 3.91 -8.70
C LEU A 197 1.87 3.91 -10.19
N SER A 198 3.14 4.13 -10.52
CA SER A 198 3.64 3.93 -11.89
C SER A 198 3.97 2.45 -12.11
N VAL A 199 3.27 1.79 -13.04
CA VAL A 199 3.49 0.39 -13.43
C VAL A 199 4.07 0.33 -14.84
N GLY A 200 4.93 -0.66 -15.11
CA GLY A 200 5.63 -0.80 -16.39
C GLY A 200 7.05 -0.28 -16.28
N ASN A 201 7.78 -0.30 -17.40
CA ASN A 201 9.22 -0.05 -17.46
C ASN A 201 9.63 1.06 -16.47
N PRO A 202 10.70 0.87 -15.67
CA PRO A 202 11.05 1.77 -14.56
C PRO A 202 11.27 3.24 -14.96
N PHE A 203 11.23 3.53 -16.27
CA PHE A 203 11.33 4.85 -16.87
C PHE A 203 10.10 5.15 -17.72
N PRO A 204 9.26 6.10 -17.32
CA PRO A 204 8.30 6.71 -18.22
C PRO A 204 9.01 7.71 -19.15
N GLY A 205 8.47 7.82 -20.36
CA GLY A 205 8.67 8.96 -21.25
C GLY A 205 7.31 9.58 -21.55
N SER A 206 7.30 10.79 -22.07
CA SER A 206 6.08 11.57 -22.33
C SER A 206 5.16 11.02 -23.43
N GLY A 207 5.54 9.93 -24.10
CA GLY A 207 4.87 9.44 -25.31
C GLY A 207 4.97 10.40 -26.51
N GLU A 208 5.64 11.53 -26.34
CA GLU A 208 5.98 12.49 -27.37
C GLU A 208 6.97 11.92 -28.37
N ASP A 209 7.07 12.58 -29.53
CA ASP A 209 7.93 12.21 -30.65
C ASP A 209 9.42 12.52 -30.40
N ILE A 210 9.95 12.05 -29.27
CA ILE A 210 11.36 12.01 -28.91
C ILE A 210 11.76 10.59 -28.52
N LEU A 211 12.75 10.06 -29.21
CA LEU A 211 13.29 8.73 -28.95
C LEU A 211 14.76 8.83 -28.54
N LEU A 212 15.12 8.07 -27.50
CA LEU A 212 16.49 7.82 -27.08
C LEU A 212 16.81 6.35 -27.31
N GLU A 213 17.97 6.09 -27.88
CA GLU A 213 18.52 4.75 -28.07
C GLU A 213 19.97 4.73 -27.59
N THR A 214 20.41 3.58 -27.05
CA THR A 214 21.80 3.39 -26.58
C THR A 214 22.42 2.20 -27.27
N GLY A 215 23.74 2.19 -27.47
CA GLY A 215 24.49 1.07 -28.01
C GLY A 215 25.79 0.86 -27.25
N VAL A 216 26.15 -0.40 -26.99
CA VAL A 216 27.46 -0.78 -26.41
C VAL A 216 28.20 -1.60 -27.46
N ASN A 217 29.32 -1.08 -27.97
CA ASN A 217 30.12 -1.67 -29.05
C ASN A 217 29.33 -2.01 -30.33
N GLY A 218 28.20 -1.34 -30.55
CA GLY A 218 27.27 -1.64 -31.63
C GLY A 218 26.30 -0.49 -31.87
N ALA A 219 25.41 -0.69 -32.84
CA ALA A 219 24.40 0.30 -33.18
C ALA A 219 23.45 0.56 -31.99
N PRO A 220 22.97 1.80 -31.81
CA PRO A 220 21.99 2.12 -30.79
C PRO A 220 20.67 1.40 -31.04
N ASP A 221 20.02 0.96 -29.97
CA ASP A 221 18.65 0.47 -29.98
C ASP A 221 17.90 0.86 -28.69
N SER A 222 16.60 0.60 -28.66
CA SER A 222 15.71 0.93 -27.55
C SER A 222 15.72 -0.08 -26.39
N THR A 223 16.68 -1.02 -26.33
CA THR A 223 16.75 -2.00 -25.25
C THR A 223 16.94 -1.28 -23.91
N PRO A 224 16.03 -1.45 -22.92
CA PRO A 224 15.98 -0.65 -21.69
C PRO A 224 17.20 -0.74 -20.78
N LEU A 225 17.86 -1.90 -20.76
CA LEU A 225 19.03 -2.16 -19.94
C LEU A 225 20.10 -2.82 -20.80
N LYS A 226 21.31 -2.27 -20.76
CA LYS A 226 22.51 -2.84 -21.38
C LYS A 226 23.61 -3.00 -20.34
N THR A 227 24.66 -3.73 -20.69
CA THR A 227 25.82 -3.94 -19.84
C THR A 227 27.05 -3.46 -20.59
N ALA A 228 27.94 -2.72 -19.93
CA ALA A 228 29.19 -2.26 -20.53
C ALA A 228 30.37 -2.41 -19.57
N MET A 229 31.54 -2.69 -20.15
CA MET A 229 32.82 -2.85 -19.48
C MET A 229 33.75 -1.64 -19.75
N PRO A 230 34.72 -1.36 -18.87
CA PRO A 230 35.72 -0.32 -19.12
C PRO A 230 36.38 -0.46 -20.49
N GLY A 231 36.37 0.62 -21.28
CA GLY A 231 36.93 0.64 -22.64
C GLY A 231 35.92 0.32 -23.74
N ASP A 232 34.70 -0.11 -23.41
CA ASP A 232 33.63 -0.23 -24.40
C ASP A 232 33.28 1.12 -25.01
N THR A 233 32.78 1.10 -26.24
CA THR A 233 32.25 2.30 -26.89
C THR A 233 30.77 2.39 -26.62
N ILE A 234 30.32 3.51 -26.05
CA ILE A 234 28.90 3.80 -25.89
C ILE A 234 28.46 4.78 -26.97
N GLN A 235 27.36 4.42 -27.62
CA GLN A 235 26.65 5.27 -28.55
C GLN A 235 25.31 5.65 -27.96
N VAL A 236 24.94 6.92 -28.10
CA VAL A 236 23.63 7.44 -27.70
C VAL A 236 23.03 8.15 -28.89
N ALA A 237 21.88 7.69 -29.36
CA ALA A 237 21.15 8.29 -30.46
C ALA A 237 19.88 8.97 -29.96
N ILE A 238 19.66 10.20 -30.42
CA ILE A 238 18.43 10.97 -30.17
C ILE A 238 17.76 11.22 -31.51
N SER A 239 16.46 10.93 -31.60
CA SER A 239 15.68 11.14 -32.83
C SER A 239 14.26 11.62 -32.53
N SER A 240 13.59 12.13 -33.57
CA SER A 240 12.17 12.50 -33.58
C SER A 240 11.54 11.87 -34.83
N PRO A 241 11.12 10.59 -34.76
CA PRO A 241 10.64 9.83 -35.92
C PRO A 241 9.49 10.49 -36.71
N GLY A 242 8.55 11.14 -36.02
CA GLY A 242 7.45 11.92 -36.60
C GLY A 242 7.84 13.35 -37.00
N GLY A 243 9.05 13.80 -36.65
CA GLY A 243 9.60 15.13 -36.95
C GLY A 243 9.05 16.27 -36.09
N GLY A 244 8.22 15.98 -35.08
CA GLY A 244 7.58 17.00 -34.23
C GLY A 244 8.57 17.86 -33.45
N LEU A 245 9.78 17.37 -33.25
CA LEU A 245 10.86 18.05 -32.53
C LEU A 245 12.08 18.34 -33.42
N SER A 246 11.97 18.16 -34.74
CA SER A 246 13.06 18.48 -35.66
C SER A 246 13.55 19.93 -35.49
N ASN A 247 14.86 20.11 -35.51
CA ASN A 247 15.56 21.37 -35.26
C ASN A 247 15.41 21.94 -33.84
N THR A 248 14.81 21.18 -32.91
CA THR A 248 14.75 21.58 -31.49
C THR A 248 16.07 21.20 -30.81
N PRO A 249 16.66 22.07 -29.97
CA PRO A 249 17.82 21.70 -29.18
C PRO A 249 17.48 20.58 -28.19
N PRO A 250 18.18 19.42 -28.24
CA PRO A 250 18.00 18.39 -27.24
C PRO A 250 18.83 18.70 -26.00
N LEU A 251 18.36 18.23 -24.84
CA LEU A 251 19.14 18.09 -23.63
C LEU A 251 19.30 16.60 -23.34
N LEU A 252 20.54 16.12 -23.26
CA LEU A 252 20.85 14.77 -22.82
C LEU A 252 21.34 14.84 -21.38
N VAL A 253 20.76 14.04 -20.49
CA VAL A 253 21.19 13.97 -19.10
C VAL A 253 21.48 12.52 -18.74
N GLY A 254 22.56 12.32 -17.97
CA GLY A 254 22.94 11.04 -17.41
C GLY A 254 23.19 11.15 -15.92
N GLN A 255 22.84 10.11 -15.17
CA GLN A 255 23.15 9.99 -13.75
C GLN A 255 23.61 8.58 -13.40
N VAL A 256 24.61 8.47 -12.53
CA VAL A 256 25.14 7.21 -12.04
C VAL A 256 24.70 6.98 -10.59
N TYR A 257 24.29 5.76 -10.25
CA TYR A 257 23.89 5.36 -8.90
C TYR A 257 24.24 3.87 -8.65
N PRO A 258 24.34 3.42 -7.38
CA PRO A 258 24.69 2.03 -7.09
C PRO A 258 23.69 1.04 -7.70
N THR A 259 24.17 -0.03 -8.34
CA THR A 259 23.32 -1.07 -8.91
C THR A 259 22.42 -1.68 -7.82
N GLY A 260 21.12 -1.77 -8.11
CA GLY A 260 20.11 -2.28 -7.17
C GLY A 260 19.69 -1.29 -6.07
N GLY A 261 20.35 -0.14 -5.92
CA GLY A 261 19.84 0.97 -5.13
C GLY A 261 18.79 1.71 -5.97
N GLY A 262 17.52 1.70 -5.54
CA GLY A 262 16.42 2.32 -6.29
C GLY A 262 16.84 3.67 -6.87
N GLY A 263 16.91 3.75 -8.20
CA GLY A 263 17.51 4.88 -8.91
C GLY A 263 16.77 6.20 -8.69
N PRO A 264 17.21 7.29 -9.32
CA PRO A 264 16.66 8.63 -9.09
C PRO A 264 15.14 8.68 -9.30
N ALA A 265 14.42 9.30 -8.36
CA ALA A 265 12.99 9.54 -8.44
C ALA A 265 12.70 10.87 -9.16
N SER A 266 11.48 11.02 -9.69
CA SER A 266 11.11 12.26 -10.34
C SER A 266 11.00 13.44 -9.38
N PRO A 267 11.54 14.62 -9.74
CA PRO A 267 11.32 15.83 -8.97
C PRO A 267 9.83 16.18 -8.88
N PRO A 268 9.35 16.74 -7.75
CA PRO A 268 7.99 17.25 -7.65
C PRO A 268 7.69 18.26 -8.77
N GLY A 269 6.57 18.06 -9.48
CA GLY A 269 6.14 18.93 -10.58
C GLY A 269 6.71 18.58 -11.96
N PHE A 270 7.61 17.59 -12.05
CA PHE A 270 8.15 17.06 -13.30
C PHE A 270 7.97 15.53 -13.34
N PRO A 271 6.71 15.04 -13.40
CA PRO A 271 6.49 13.62 -13.69
C PRO A 271 7.25 13.32 -14.99
N GLU A 272 7.95 12.19 -15.07
CA GLU A 272 8.71 11.77 -16.27
C GLU A 272 10.17 12.23 -16.38
N VAL A 273 10.64 13.11 -15.50
CA VAL A 273 12.08 13.45 -15.39
C VAL A 273 12.71 12.58 -14.31
N TYR A 274 13.67 11.71 -14.62
CA TYR A 274 14.22 10.74 -13.65
C TYR A 274 15.68 11.05 -13.29
N ILE A 275 15.93 12.27 -12.81
CA ILE A 275 17.26 12.76 -12.44
C ILE A 275 17.19 13.47 -11.09
N ASP A 276 18.16 13.20 -10.22
CA ASP A 276 18.40 13.98 -9.01
C ASP A 276 19.08 15.31 -9.38
N PRO A 277 18.40 16.47 -9.18
CA PRO A 277 18.96 17.77 -9.52
C PRO A 277 20.23 18.11 -8.71
N ALA A 278 20.50 17.44 -7.59
CA ALA A 278 21.70 17.65 -6.79
C ALA A 278 22.96 16.94 -7.35
N LEU A 279 22.80 16.00 -8.28
CA LEU A 279 23.87 15.13 -8.79
C LEU A 279 24.09 15.23 -10.30
N ALA A 280 23.54 16.26 -10.95
CA ALA A 280 23.61 16.41 -12.40
C ALA A 280 25.07 16.58 -12.89
N LEU A 281 25.61 15.54 -13.51
CA LEU A 281 26.84 15.62 -14.30
C LEU A 281 26.47 15.79 -15.78
N LEU A 282 26.49 17.05 -16.25
CA LEU A 282 26.41 17.39 -17.66
C LEU A 282 27.83 17.47 -18.23
N ILE A 283 28.30 16.51 -19.03
CA ILE A 283 29.39 16.79 -20.00
C ILE A 283 29.28 15.89 -21.24
N LEU A 284 29.14 16.51 -22.43
CA LEU A 284 29.81 16.00 -23.63
C LEU A 284 30.65 17.15 -24.21
N ASN A 285 31.93 17.17 -23.87
CA ASN A 285 32.98 17.83 -24.63
C ASN A 285 34.32 17.16 -24.27
N GLY A 286 34.47 15.93 -24.77
CA GLY A 286 35.77 15.32 -24.90
C GLY A 286 36.53 16.06 -26.01
N THR A 287 37.51 16.87 -25.61
CA THR A 287 38.49 17.64 -26.42
C THR A 287 38.02 19.00 -26.97
N ALA A 288 38.60 20.06 -26.38
CA ALA A 288 38.73 21.47 -26.80
C ALA A 288 37.49 22.21 -27.38
N PRO A 289 37.17 23.43 -26.88
CA PRO A 289 36.06 24.23 -27.40
C PRO A 289 36.43 24.78 -28.78
N THR A 290 36.03 24.10 -29.84
CA THR A 290 35.69 24.78 -31.08
C THR A 290 34.20 25.16 -30.99
N PRO A 291 33.79 26.35 -31.44
CA PRO A 291 32.40 26.79 -31.34
C PRO A 291 31.55 25.90 -32.25
N PHE A 292 30.94 24.87 -31.68
CA PHE A 292 29.94 24.07 -32.38
C PHE A 292 28.75 24.99 -32.70
N GLY A 293 28.31 24.97 -33.95
CA GLY A 293 26.99 25.46 -34.30
C GLY A 293 25.91 24.76 -33.45
N SER A 294 24.72 25.33 -33.40
CA SER A 294 23.59 24.81 -32.62
C SER A 294 23.36 23.32 -32.89
N ILE A 295 23.65 22.45 -31.91
CA ILE A 295 23.29 21.03 -31.95
C ILE A 295 21.77 20.95 -31.81
N VAL A 296 21.12 20.28 -32.76
CA VAL A 296 19.67 20.15 -32.81
C VAL A 296 19.27 18.72 -33.16
N ILE A 297 18.05 18.33 -32.77
CA ILE A 297 17.44 17.08 -33.21
C ILE A 297 17.31 17.13 -34.74
N PRO A 298 17.79 16.13 -35.48
CA PRO A 298 17.77 16.16 -36.93
C PRO A 298 16.34 16.02 -37.50
N PRO A 299 16.17 16.24 -38.81
CA PRO A 299 14.93 15.94 -39.50
C PRO A 299 14.46 14.49 -39.31
N ALA A 300 13.16 14.26 -39.46
CA ALA A 300 12.55 12.94 -39.41
C ALA A 300 13.32 11.92 -40.27
N GLY A 301 13.52 10.72 -39.72
CA GLY A 301 14.28 9.64 -40.37
C GLY A 301 15.80 9.72 -40.21
N SER A 302 16.32 10.61 -39.36
CA SER A 302 17.74 10.68 -38.98
C SER A 302 17.90 10.76 -37.45
N SER A 303 19.11 10.50 -36.94
CA SER A 303 19.44 10.59 -35.51
C SER A 303 20.69 11.43 -35.26
N LEU A 304 20.68 12.17 -34.15
CA LEU A 304 21.89 12.74 -33.59
C LEU A 304 22.57 11.64 -32.78
N THR A 305 23.74 11.19 -33.22
CA THR A 305 24.49 10.13 -32.52
C THR A 305 25.72 10.72 -31.84
N LEU A 306 25.80 10.50 -30.54
CA LEU A 306 26.92 10.89 -29.69
C LEU A 306 27.68 9.62 -29.30
N THR A 307 29.00 9.66 -29.42
CA THR A 307 29.86 8.51 -29.15
C THR A 307 30.88 8.86 -28.08
N PHE A 308 31.01 8.03 -27.06
CA PHE A 308 31.99 8.20 -26.00
C PHE A 308 32.60 6.86 -25.58
N ALA A 309 33.84 6.91 -25.10
CA ALA A 309 34.48 5.77 -24.48
C ALA A 309 33.96 5.58 -23.06
N TYR A 310 33.69 4.33 -22.68
CA TYR A 310 33.20 4.00 -21.36
C TYR A 310 34.31 4.12 -20.31
N PRO A 311 34.11 4.93 -19.25
CA PRO A 311 35.14 5.17 -18.26
C PRO A 311 35.32 3.96 -17.33
N GLY A 312 36.54 3.78 -16.82
CA GLY A 312 36.82 2.81 -15.75
C GLY A 312 36.32 3.28 -14.38
N GLY A 313 36.25 2.37 -13.40
CA GLY A 313 35.98 2.69 -11.99
C GLY A 313 34.50 2.77 -11.60
N LEU A 314 33.59 2.31 -12.46
CA LEU A 314 32.14 2.34 -12.23
C LEU A 314 31.53 0.96 -11.94
N SER A 315 32.34 -0.09 -11.72
CA SER A 315 31.82 -1.42 -11.37
C SER A 315 30.92 -1.37 -10.12
N GLY A 316 29.77 -2.03 -10.19
CA GLY A 316 28.72 -1.99 -9.16
C GLY A 316 27.79 -0.78 -9.22
N PHE A 317 27.88 0.03 -10.28
CA PHE A 317 26.98 1.15 -10.53
C PHE A 317 26.10 0.91 -11.76
N THR A 318 25.07 1.73 -11.92
CA THR A 318 24.20 1.81 -13.09
C THR A 318 24.09 3.26 -13.52
N ALA A 319 24.13 3.51 -14.82
CA ALA A 319 23.94 4.83 -15.40
C ALA A 319 22.59 4.85 -16.10
N ARG A 320 21.75 5.81 -15.71
CA ARG A 320 20.51 6.13 -16.39
C ARG A 320 20.71 7.33 -17.28
N VAL A 321 20.25 7.24 -18.51
CA VAL A 321 20.34 8.29 -19.53
C VAL A 321 18.96 8.61 -20.06
N GLN A 322 18.65 9.89 -20.23
CA GLN A 322 17.36 10.35 -20.76
C GLN A 322 17.57 11.61 -21.60
N ALA A 323 16.88 11.70 -22.74
CA ALA A 323 16.85 12.88 -23.60
C ALA A 323 15.55 13.68 -23.41
N TYR A 324 15.68 15.00 -23.53
CA TYR A 324 14.62 15.99 -23.41
C TYR A 324 14.66 16.99 -24.54
N ALA A 325 13.52 17.62 -24.82
CA ALA A 325 13.43 18.79 -25.68
C ALA A 325 12.46 19.79 -25.05
N VAL A 326 12.78 21.09 -25.14
CA VAL A 326 11.88 22.16 -24.71
C VAL A 326 11.15 22.68 -25.94
N THR A 327 9.82 22.58 -25.95
CA THR A 327 8.99 23.10 -27.04
C THR A 327 7.68 23.69 -26.49
N PRO A 328 7.19 24.82 -27.04
CA PRO A 328 5.89 25.39 -26.66
C PRO A 328 4.69 24.47 -26.93
N THR A 329 4.87 23.41 -27.74
CA THR A 329 3.79 22.51 -28.17
C THR A 329 3.77 21.17 -27.45
N ALA A 330 4.66 20.96 -26.47
CA ALA A 330 4.70 19.70 -25.72
C ALA A 330 3.46 19.55 -24.83
N VAL A 331 2.94 18.33 -24.73
CA VAL A 331 1.79 17.94 -23.92
C VAL A 331 2.00 18.25 -22.44
N ASN A 332 3.25 18.21 -21.95
CA ASN A 332 3.60 18.48 -20.55
C ASN A 332 3.92 19.96 -20.27
N GLY A 333 3.34 20.89 -21.02
CA GLY A 333 3.38 22.31 -20.72
C GLY A 333 4.58 23.06 -21.30
N PHE A 334 5.77 22.45 -21.45
CA PHE A 334 6.90 22.97 -22.26
C PHE A 334 7.96 21.90 -22.63
N PHE A 335 7.82 20.64 -22.20
CA PHE A 335 8.90 19.66 -22.24
C PHE A 335 8.44 18.33 -22.83
N ALA A 336 9.22 17.77 -23.76
CA ALA A 336 9.12 16.40 -24.23
C ALA A 336 10.26 15.57 -23.65
N ALA A 337 9.96 14.37 -23.15
CA ALA A 337 10.92 13.46 -22.54
C ALA A 337 10.85 12.08 -23.22
N SER A 338 12.02 11.55 -23.57
CA SER A 338 12.17 10.17 -24.03
C SER A 338 12.01 9.19 -22.87
N ALA A 339 11.81 7.90 -23.16
CA ALA A 339 12.05 6.87 -22.16
C ALA A 339 13.51 6.92 -21.72
N ALA A 340 13.78 6.79 -20.42
CA ALA A 340 15.16 6.64 -19.97
C ALA A 340 15.68 5.22 -20.29
N LEU A 341 16.99 5.09 -20.47
CA LEU A 341 17.68 3.83 -20.72
C LEU A 341 18.81 3.68 -19.72
N GLU A 342 19.07 2.44 -19.29
CA GLU A 342 20.09 2.13 -18.31
C GLU A 342 21.24 1.32 -18.91
N ILE A 343 22.44 1.57 -18.40
CA ILE A 343 23.64 0.81 -18.67
C ILE A 343 24.21 0.38 -17.32
N GLU A 344 24.22 -0.92 -17.07
CA GLU A 344 24.78 -1.53 -15.87
C GLU A 344 26.28 -1.78 -16.03
N TYR A 345 26.99 -1.59 -14.91
CA TYR A 345 28.41 -1.75 -14.78
C TYR A 345 28.65 -2.95 -13.85
N PRO A 346 28.83 -4.16 -14.40
CA PRO A 346 29.05 -5.36 -13.59
C PRO A 346 30.41 -5.36 -12.90
#